data_AF-A0A8S3SVS7-F1
#
_entry.id   AF-A0A8S3SVS7-F1
#
_cell.length_a   1.000
_cell.length_b   1.000
_cell.length_c   1.000
_cell.angle_alpha   90.00
_cell.angle_beta   90.00
_cell.angle_gamma   90.00
#
_symmetry.space_group_name_H-M   'P 1'
#
loop_
_entity.id
_entity.type
_entity.pdbx_description
1 polymer ?
#
loop_
_entity_poly.entity_id
_entity_poly.type
_entity_poly.pdbx_seq_one_letter_code
_entity_poly.pdbx_strand_id
1 'polypeptide(L)'
;MKTTTTHDNATYDKAANRNERRKRKRWLIVIFVVFVIVVITISLIAVLLINKEKNRKTNDDDESEANGVKCRTGWISTNDSRSCYLFSNDSRDWTGAQSECLKHGGSLTEVETNNELIFLNHQVRIRSLDYWIGGTDNGTEDIFRWEPSGHPFNVTIFNVTHWGSGEPNNLGLNGFQRKKDTVSRVDKAC
;
A
#
# COMPACT_ATOMS: atom_id res chain seq x y z
N MET A 1 95.99 44.76 0.42
CA MET A 1 95.09 44.13 1.42
C MET A 1 93.68 43.99 0.83
N LYS A 2 93.43 42.91 0.09
CA LYS A 2 92.12 42.53 -0.51
C LYS A 2 92.29 41.14 -1.12
N THR A 3 91.39 40.20 -0.81
CA THR A 3 90.85 39.11 -1.68
C THR A 3 90.30 37.92 -0.87
N THR A 4 89.22 38.14 -0.10
CA THR A 4 88.40 37.03 0.45
C THR A 4 86.94 37.46 0.55
N THR A 5 86.24 37.57 -0.58
CA THR A 5 84.81 38.01 -0.58
C THR A 5 84.01 37.60 -1.82
N THR A 6 84.48 36.59 -2.57
CA THR A 6 83.83 36.14 -3.83
C THR A 6 83.32 34.70 -3.76
N HIS A 7 83.99 33.83 -3.01
CA HIS A 7 83.65 32.40 -2.93
C HIS A 7 82.43 32.13 -2.01
N ASP A 8 82.28 32.91 -0.95
CA ASP A 8 81.23 32.73 0.05
C ASP A 8 79.87 33.23 -0.45
N ASN A 9 79.84 34.40 -1.10
CA ASN A 9 78.63 34.98 -1.71
C ASN A 9 78.00 34.00 -2.73
N ALA A 10 78.81 33.47 -3.65
CA ALA A 10 78.36 32.50 -4.64
C ALA A 10 77.86 31.17 -4.02
N THR A 11 78.25 30.85 -2.79
CA THR A 11 77.78 29.68 -2.03
C THR A 11 76.46 29.99 -1.32
N TYR A 12 76.34 31.17 -0.72
CA TYR A 12 75.12 31.68 -0.10
C TYR A 12 73.98 31.79 -1.12
N ASP A 13 74.22 32.39 -2.29
CA ASP A 13 73.20 32.56 -3.35
C ASP A 13 72.69 31.21 -3.87
N LYS A 14 73.58 30.22 -4.01
CA LYS A 14 73.22 28.84 -4.37
C LYS A 14 72.39 28.16 -3.29
N ALA A 15 72.61 28.45 -2.01
CA ALA A 15 71.80 27.94 -0.91
C ALA A 15 70.43 28.62 -0.83
N ALA A 16 70.37 29.94 -0.96
CA ALA A 16 69.15 30.73 -1.00
C ALA A 16 68.22 30.29 -2.14
N ASN A 17 68.74 30.18 -3.37
CA ASN A 17 67.99 29.69 -4.54
C ASN A 17 67.46 28.26 -4.33
N ARG A 18 68.26 27.38 -3.69
CA ARG A 18 67.85 26.00 -3.35
C ARG A 18 66.74 25.98 -2.29
N ASN A 19 66.78 26.89 -1.32
CA ASN A 19 65.74 27.05 -0.30
C ASN A 19 64.44 27.63 -0.90
N GLU A 20 64.52 28.62 -1.79
CA GLU A 20 63.33 29.13 -2.51
C GLU A 20 62.70 28.06 -3.41
N ARG A 21 63.50 27.25 -4.12
CA ARG A 21 62.98 26.08 -4.86
C ARG A 21 62.30 25.07 -3.93
N ARG A 22 62.83 24.84 -2.72
CA ARG A 22 62.21 23.97 -1.71
C ARG A 22 60.90 24.55 -1.16
N LYS A 23 60.84 25.86 -0.88
CA LYS A 23 59.61 26.56 -0.48
C LYS A 23 58.54 26.47 -1.56
N ARG A 24 58.89 26.74 -2.83
CA ARG A 24 57.98 26.59 -3.98
C ARG A 24 57.47 25.16 -4.14
N LYS A 25 58.33 24.15 -4.04
CA LYS A 25 57.90 22.74 -4.08
C LYS A 25 56.96 22.38 -2.92
N ARG A 26 57.23 22.85 -1.70
CA ARG A 26 56.34 22.68 -0.55
C ARG A 26 54.98 23.35 -0.79
N TRP A 27 54.97 24.58 -1.29
CA TRP A 27 53.74 25.30 -1.65
C TRP A 27 52.92 24.59 -2.74
N LEU A 28 53.58 24.08 -3.79
CA LEU A 28 52.91 23.30 -4.84
C LEU A 28 52.31 22.01 -4.29
N ILE A 29 53.00 21.31 -3.38
CA ILE A 29 52.47 20.13 -2.69
C ILE A 29 51.25 20.50 -1.83
N VAL A 30 51.32 21.59 -1.07
CA VAL A 30 50.17 22.07 -0.26
C VAL A 30 48.97 22.42 -1.13
N ILE A 31 49.17 23.16 -2.24
CA ILE A 31 48.10 23.48 -3.19
C ILE A 31 47.48 22.20 -3.79
N PHE A 32 48.30 21.23 -4.19
CA PHE A 32 47.83 19.96 -4.74
C PHE A 32 47.03 19.14 -3.71
N VAL A 33 47.52 19.05 -2.46
CA VAL A 33 46.81 18.37 -1.36
C VAL A 33 45.47 19.05 -1.06
N VAL A 34 45.42 20.38 -1.01
CA VAL A 34 44.17 21.14 -0.82
C VAL A 34 43.19 20.88 -1.97
N PHE A 35 43.66 20.88 -3.22
CA PHE A 35 42.81 20.57 -4.38
C PHE A 35 42.24 19.15 -4.31
N VAL A 36 43.05 18.15 -3.97
CA VAL A 36 42.59 16.76 -3.79
C VAL A 36 41.55 16.65 -2.68
N ILE A 37 41.75 17.34 -1.54
CA ILE A 37 40.77 17.37 -0.45
C ILE A 37 39.44 17.98 -0.92
N VAL A 38 39.46 19.09 -1.66
CA VAL A 38 38.25 19.73 -2.20
C VAL A 38 37.51 18.83 -3.19
N VAL A 39 38.22 18.11 -4.07
CA VAL A 39 37.58 17.14 -4.98
C VAL A 39 36.94 15.98 -4.21
N ILE A 40 37.60 15.47 -3.17
CA ILE A 40 37.05 14.41 -2.31
C ILE A 40 35.80 14.89 -1.56
N THR A 41 35.81 16.08 -0.96
CA THR A 41 34.63 16.59 -0.23
C THR A 41 33.45 16.87 -1.16
N ILE A 42 33.69 17.47 -2.34
CA ILE A 42 32.64 17.67 -3.35
C ILE A 42 32.03 16.32 -3.78
N SER A 43 32.87 15.31 -4.03
CA SER A 43 32.42 13.97 -4.43
C SER A 43 31.59 13.29 -3.34
N LEU A 44 32.03 13.36 -2.07
CA LEU A 44 31.29 12.80 -0.94
C LEU A 44 29.95 13.52 -0.72
N ILE A 45 29.92 14.85 -0.81
CA ILE A 45 28.68 15.64 -0.70
C ILE A 45 27.70 15.26 -1.81
N ALA A 46 28.17 15.14 -3.07
CA ALA A 46 27.34 14.71 -4.19
C ALA A 46 26.76 13.30 -3.96
N VAL A 47 27.57 12.34 -3.53
CA VAL A 47 27.11 10.98 -3.20
C VAL A 47 26.08 10.99 -2.06
N LEU A 48 26.28 11.79 -1.00
CA LEU A 48 25.30 11.92 0.08
C LEU A 48 23.97 12.52 -0.38
N LEU A 49 24.00 13.50 -1.28
CA LEU A 49 22.78 14.10 -1.85
C LEU A 49 22.04 13.11 -2.76
N ILE A 50 22.76 12.38 -3.62
CA ILE A 50 22.19 11.32 -4.47
C ILE A 50 21.59 10.20 -3.63
N ASN A 51 22.30 9.74 -2.60
CA ASN A 51 21.80 8.72 -1.67
C ASN A 51 20.58 9.20 -0.89
N LYS A 52 20.52 10.48 -0.50
CA LYS A 52 19.35 11.06 0.16
C LYS A 52 18.12 11.08 -0.75
N GLU A 53 18.28 11.44 -2.02
CA GLU A 53 17.16 11.40 -2.97
C GLU A 53 16.74 9.97 -3.32
N LYS A 54 17.71 9.05 -3.46
CA LYS A 54 17.41 7.63 -3.67
C LYS A 54 16.63 7.05 -2.49
N ASN A 55 17.11 7.25 -1.26
CA ASN A 55 16.40 6.82 -0.05
C ASN A 55 15.01 7.44 0.08
N ARG A 56 14.81 8.70 -0.34
CA ARG A 56 13.47 9.30 -0.38
C ARG A 56 12.55 8.51 -1.32
N LYS A 57 13.01 8.22 -2.55
CA LYS A 57 12.25 7.43 -3.51
C LYS A 57 11.97 6.00 -3.03
N THR A 58 12.96 5.27 -2.50
CA THR A 58 12.68 3.93 -1.95
C THR A 58 11.68 3.98 -0.79
N ASN A 59 11.74 4.99 0.08
CA ASN A 59 10.77 5.13 1.17
C ASN A 59 9.37 5.50 0.66
N ASP A 60 9.25 6.33 -0.39
CA ASP A 60 7.98 6.69 -1.01
C ASP A 60 7.32 5.48 -1.73
N ASP A 61 8.13 4.51 -2.20
CA ASP A 61 7.67 3.30 -2.90
C ASP A 61 7.37 2.12 -1.93
N ASP A 62 8.21 1.88 -0.90
CA ASP A 62 8.01 0.81 0.12
C ASP A 62 6.91 1.14 1.16
N GLU A 63 6.59 2.42 1.41
CA GLU A 63 5.49 2.80 2.33
C GLU A 63 4.09 2.68 1.69
N SER A 64 3.94 1.70 0.78
CA SER A 64 2.67 1.31 0.16
C SER A 64 2.26 -0.14 0.40
N GLU A 65 3.13 -0.99 0.99
CA GLU A 65 2.84 -2.40 1.30
C GLU A 65 2.58 -2.67 2.80
N ALA A 66 2.58 -1.62 3.64
CA ALA A 66 2.32 -1.70 5.09
C ALA A 66 1.22 -0.74 5.59
N ASN A 67 0.42 -0.15 4.70
CA ASN A 67 -0.68 0.75 5.05
C ASN A 67 -1.94 0.41 4.23
N GLY A 68 -3.10 0.35 4.90
CA GLY A 68 -4.30 -0.36 4.42
C GLY A 68 -4.79 -0.01 3.01
N VAL A 69 -5.45 -0.98 2.37
CA VAL A 69 -5.93 -0.90 0.97
C VAL A 69 -6.73 0.39 0.74
N LYS A 70 -6.16 1.27 -0.09
CA LYS A 70 -6.77 2.54 -0.52
C LYS A 70 -7.89 2.27 -1.52
N CYS A 71 -9.09 2.10 -1.01
CA CYS A 71 -10.29 1.98 -1.83
C CYS A 71 -10.60 3.27 -2.61
N ARG A 72 -11.34 3.12 -3.71
CA ARG A 72 -11.86 4.24 -4.50
C ARG A 72 -12.84 5.07 -3.65
N THR A 73 -12.98 6.36 -3.94
CA THR A 73 -13.96 7.24 -3.27
C THR A 73 -15.36 6.60 -3.24
N GLY A 74 -15.98 6.57 -2.05
CA GLY A 74 -17.29 5.93 -1.81
C GLY A 74 -17.21 4.47 -1.37
N TRP A 75 -16.07 3.79 -1.57
CA TRP A 75 -15.83 2.43 -1.13
C TRP A 75 -15.06 2.40 0.19
N ILE A 76 -15.27 1.37 1.01
CA ILE A 76 -14.60 1.17 2.31
C ILE A 76 -13.99 -0.23 2.41
N SER A 77 -12.79 -0.35 2.96
CA SER A 77 -12.11 -1.64 3.25
C SER A 77 -12.19 -1.98 4.74
N THR A 78 -11.93 -3.24 5.07
CA THR A 78 -11.49 -3.61 6.43
C THR A 78 -9.96 -3.50 6.49
N ASN A 79 -9.38 -3.29 7.67
CA ASN A 79 -7.92 -3.19 7.83
C ASN A 79 -7.19 -4.48 7.42
N ASP A 80 -7.87 -5.63 7.51
CA ASP A 80 -7.29 -6.96 7.29
C ASP A 80 -7.63 -7.53 5.89
N SER A 81 -8.59 -6.93 5.17
CA SER A 81 -9.06 -7.41 3.87
C SER A 81 -8.43 -6.63 2.73
N ARG A 82 -8.03 -7.32 1.66
CA ARG A 82 -7.67 -6.66 0.39
C ARG A 82 -8.89 -6.21 -0.44
N SER A 83 -10.08 -6.55 0.03
CA SER A 83 -11.39 -6.22 -0.54
C SER A 83 -11.84 -4.79 -0.21
N CYS A 84 -12.60 -4.19 -1.12
CA CYS A 84 -13.25 -2.90 -0.97
C CYS A 84 -14.76 -3.07 -1.17
N TYR A 85 -15.56 -2.39 -0.36
CA TYR A 85 -17.02 -2.55 -0.28
C TYR A 85 -17.78 -1.24 -0.56
N LEU A 86 -18.85 -1.29 -1.35
CA LEU A 86 -19.77 -0.20 -1.68
C LEU A 86 -21.19 -0.49 -1.17
N PHE A 87 -21.64 0.30 -0.21
CA PHE A 87 -22.98 0.21 0.38
C PHE A 87 -23.94 1.14 -0.35
N SER A 88 -24.72 0.61 -1.30
CA SER A 88 -25.68 1.40 -2.10
C SER A 88 -27.03 1.59 -1.42
N ASN A 89 -27.47 2.83 -1.21
CA ASN A 89 -28.77 3.14 -0.61
C ASN A 89 -29.98 2.84 -1.53
N ASP A 90 -29.76 2.49 -2.80
CA ASP A 90 -30.84 2.18 -3.74
C ASP A 90 -31.53 0.84 -3.40
N SER A 91 -32.86 0.81 -3.42
CA SER A 91 -33.62 -0.44 -3.36
C SER A 91 -33.76 -1.05 -4.77
N ARG A 92 -33.32 -2.31 -4.91
CA ARG A 92 -33.31 -3.10 -6.15
C ARG A 92 -33.52 -4.57 -5.76
N ASP A 93 -34.00 -5.38 -6.70
CA ASP A 93 -33.95 -6.85 -6.59
C ASP A 93 -32.49 -7.36 -6.70
N TRP A 94 -32.27 -8.66 -6.46
CA TRP A 94 -30.93 -9.24 -6.45
C TRP A 94 -30.23 -9.08 -7.81
N THR A 95 -30.94 -9.36 -8.90
CA THR A 95 -30.44 -9.22 -10.28
C THR A 95 -30.09 -7.77 -10.62
N GLY A 96 -30.95 -6.82 -10.24
CA GLY A 96 -30.70 -5.39 -10.41
C GLY A 96 -29.56 -4.87 -9.54
N ALA A 97 -29.33 -5.46 -8.36
CA ALA A 97 -28.20 -5.14 -7.50
C ALA A 97 -26.87 -5.66 -8.09
N GLN A 98 -26.82 -6.91 -8.55
CA GLN A 98 -25.67 -7.48 -9.25
C GLN A 98 -25.33 -6.67 -10.51
N SER A 99 -26.34 -6.34 -11.32
CA SER A 99 -26.17 -5.48 -12.50
C SER A 99 -25.60 -4.10 -12.15
N GLU A 100 -25.98 -3.53 -11.00
CA GLU A 100 -25.45 -2.25 -10.54
C GLU A 100 -24.00 -2.36 -10.06
N CYS A 101 -23.65 -3.35 -9.22
CA CYS A 101 -22.27 -3.58 -8.78
C CYS A 101 -21.32 -3.77 -9.98
N LEU A 102 -21.75 -4.49 -11.02
CA LEU A 102 -21.00 -4.67 -12.27
C LEU A 102 -20.73 -3.35 -13.01
N LYS A 103 -21.66 -2.36 -12.99
CA LYS A 103 -21.41 -1.02 -13.55
C LYS A 103 -20.38 -0.22 -12.76
N HIS A 104 -20.31 -0.42 -11.44
CA HIS A 104 -19.29 0.19 -10.59
C HIS A 104 -17.93 -0.54 -10.63
N GLY A 105 -17.82 -1.63 -11.42
CA GLY A 105 -16.60 -2.39 -11.63
C GLY A 105 -16.31 -3.44 -10.55
N GLY A 106 -17.33 -3.87 -9.81
CA GLY A 106 -17.26 -4.98 -8.85
C GLY A 106 -18.40 -5.99 -9.07
N SER A 107 -18.72 -6.75 -8.04
CA SER A 107 -19.88 -7.65 -7.99
C SER A 107 -20.58 -7.50 -6.64
N LEU A 108 -21.74 -8.14 -6.44
CA LEU A 108 -22.21 -8.39 -5.08
C LEU A 108 -21.12 -9.16 -4.31
N THR A 109 -20.96 -8.85 -3.03
CA THR A 109 -19.87 -9.39 -2.23
C THR A 109 -19.95 -10.90 -2.06
N GLU A 110 -18.80 -11.56 -2.16
CA GLU A 110 -18.56 -12.86 -1.55
C GLU A 110 -18.04 -12.65 -0.12
N VAL A 111 -18.19 -13.65 0.76
CA VAL A 111 -17.69 -13.57 2.13
C VAL A 111 -16.76 -14.75 2.37
N GLU A 112 -15.45 -14.47 2.33
CA GLU A 112 -14.41 -15.49 2.43
C GLU A 112 -13.92 -15.69 3.86
N THR A 113 -14.09 -14.69 4.73
CA THR A 113 -13.58 -14.70 6.11
C THR A 113 -14.60 -14.28 7.18
N ASN A 114 -14.38 -14.72 8.41
CA ASN A 114 -15.18 -14.28 9.57
C ASN A 114 -15.02 -12.77 9.85
N ASN A 115 -13.86 -12.18 9.58
CA ASN A 115 -13.64 -10.75 9.79
C ASN A 115 -14.50 -9.91 8.83
N GLU A 116 -14.62 -10.34 7.57
CA GLU A 116 -15.53 -9.72 6.60
C GLU A 116 -16.99 -9.88 7.04
N LEU A 117 -17.42 -11.07 7.47
CA LEU A 117 -18.77 -11.29 7.98
C LEU A 117 -19.10 -10.34 9.16
N ILE A 118 -18.17 -10.19 10.12
CA ILE A 118 -18.31 -9.30 11.27
C ILE A 118 -18.38 -7.83 10.82
N PHE A 119 -17.51 -7.42 9.89
CA PHE A 119 -17.49 -6.07 9.34
C PHE A 119 -18.80 -5.73 8.61
N LEU A 120 -19.26 -6.60 7.71
CA LEU A 120 -20.50 -6.41 6.96
C LEU A 120 -21.70 -6.30 7.91
N ASN A 121 -21.78 -7.18 8.92
CA ASN A 121 -22.80 -7.09 9.99
C ASN A 121 -22.76 -5.76 10.75
N HIS A 122 -21.57 -5.26 11.05
CA HIS A 122 -21.39 -3.98 11.72
C HIS A 122 -21.84 -2.79 10.85
N GLN A 123 -21.52 -2.80 9.55
CA GLN A 123 -21.98 -1.76 8.61
C GLN A 123 -23.51 -1.75 8.47
N VAL A 124 -24.15 -2.92 8.37
CA VAL A 124 -25.62 -3.04 8.34
C VAL A 124 -26.26 -2.46 9.60
N ARG A 125 -25.73 -2.77 10.79
CA ARG A 125 -26.24 -2.20 12.05
C ARG A 125 -26.10 -0.67 12.11
N ILE A 126 -24.97 -0.12 11.69
CA ILE A 126 -24.76 1.34 11.64
C ILE A 126 -25.71 2.01 10.64
N ARG A 127 -25.92 1.40 9.48
CA ARG A 127 -26.74 1.97 8.41
C ARG A 127 -28.23 1.74 8.59
N SER A 128 -28.62 0.76 9.41
CA SER A 128 -30.02 0.36 9.64
C SER A 128 -30.78 0.02 8.34
N LEU A 129 -30.10 -0.65 7.40
CA LEU A 129 -30.64 -0.98 6.07
C LEU A 129 -30.45 -2.47 5.74
N ASP A 130 -31.47 -3.03 5.09
CA ASP A 130 -31.47 -4.33 4.40
C ASP A 130 -31.40 -4.10 2.87
N TYR A 131 -30.61 -4.91 2.16
CA TYR A 131 -30.38 -4.87 0.72
C TYR A 131 -30.24 -6.30 -0.01
N TRP A 132 -29.06 -6.91 -0.31
CA TRP A 132 -28.68 -8.26 -0.91
C TRP A 132 -27.14 -8.63 -0.87
N ILE A 133 -26.64 -9.89 -0.99
CA ILE A 133 -25.19 -10.26 -1.22
C ILE A 133 -25.03 -11.28 -2.37
N GLY A 134 -23.80 -11.67 -2.74
CA GLY A 134 -23.52 -12.50 -3.93
C GLY A 134 -23.96 -13.97 -3.84
N GLY A 135 -24.62 -14.37 -2.76
CA GLY A 135 -25.11 -15.73 -2.54
C GLY A 135 -26.31 -16.10 -3.41
N THR A 136 -26.30 -17.31 -3.94
CA THR A 136 -27.43 -17.90 -4.66
C THR A 136 -27.43 -19.43 -4.57
N ASP A 137 -28.60 -20.03 -4.59
CA ASP A 137 -28.87 -21.47 -4.77
C ASP A 137 -29.25 -21.81 -6.23
N ASN A 138 -29.18 -20.83 -7.13
CA ASN A 138 -29.62 -20.97 -8.52
C ASN A 138 -28.90 -22.12 -9.23
N GLY A 139 -29.67 -23.15 -9.61
CA GLY A 139 -29.20 -24.35 -10.28
C GLY A 139 -29.30 -25.62 -9.42
N THR A 140 -29.24 -25.53 -8.09
CA THR A 140 -29.57 -26.65 -7.19
C THR A 140 -30.02 -26.12 -5.84
N GLU A 141 -31.31 -26.28 -5.54
CA GLU A 141 -31.93 -25.92 -4.26
C GLU A 141 -31.13 -26.51 -3.08
N ASP A 142 -31.10 -25.79 -1.96
CA ASP A 142 -30.29 -26.07 -0.76
C ASP A 142 -28.75 -26.04 -0.94
N ILE A 143 -28.21 -25.83 -2.15
CA ILE A 143 -26.76 -25.75 -2.41
C ILE A 143 -26.33 -24.32 -2.73
N PHE A 144 -26.08 -23.53 -1.68
CA PHE A 144 -25.60 -22.16 -1.80
C PHE A 144 -24.19 -22.04 -2.36
N ARG A 145 -24.05 -21.14 -3.34
CA ARG A 145 -22.82 -20.74 -4.02
C ARG A 145 -22.75 -19.22 -4.12
N TRP A 146 -21.53 -18.71 -4.29
CA TRP A 146 -21.34 -17.33 -4.70
C TRP A 146 -21.49 -17.23 -6.22
N GLU A 147 -22.34 -16.34 -6.72
CA GLU A 147 -22.49 -16.09 -8.17
C GLU A 147 -21.20 -15.58 -8.84
N PRO A 148 -20.42 -14.65 -8.26
CA PRO A 148 -19.25 -14.10 -8.97
C PRO A 148 -18.14 -15.13 -9.27
N SER A 149 -17.93 -16.13 -8.40
CA SER A 149 -16.89 -17.16 -8.53
C SER A 149 -17.40 -18.59 -8.76
N GLY A 150 -18.67 -18.86 -8.47
CA GLY A 150 -19.25 -20.22 -8.41
C GLY A 150 -18.83 -21.03 -7.17
N HIS A 151 -18.04 -20.47 -6.26
CA HIS A 151 -17.53 -21.17 -5.09
C HIS A 151 -18.66 -21.54 -4.10
N PRO A 152 -18.63 -22.74 -3.50
CA PRO A 152 -19.63 -23.13 -2.51
C PRO A 152 -19.47 -22.31 -1.22
N PHE A 153 -20.56 -22.15 -0.49
CA PHE A 153 -20.54 -21.45 0.79
C PHE A 153 -19.62 -22.14 1.81
N ASN A 154 -18.80 -21.36 2.52
CA ASN A 154 -17.93 -21.88 3.56
C ASN A 154 -18.74 -22.21 4.82
N VAL A 155 -19.06 -23.49 5.01
CA VAL A 155 -19.86 -24.02 6.13
C VAL A 155 -19.27 -23.69 7.51
N THR A 156 -17.96 -23.43 7.62
CA THR A 156 -17.34 -23.02 8.90
C THR A 156 -17.67 -21.57 9.29
N ILE A 157 -17.93 -20.72 8.29
CA ILE A 157 -18.37 -19.33 8.47
C ILE A 157 -19.90 -19.30 8.60
N PHE A 158 -20.59 -20.03 7.72
CA PHE A 158 -22.06 -20.07 7.62
C PHE A 158 -22.69 -21.29 8.29
N ASN A 159 -22.20 -21.63 9.48
CA ASN A 159 -22.77 -22.72 10.29
C ASN A 159 -24.20 -22.37 10.78
N VAL A 160 -24.99 -23.39 11.13
CA VAL A 160 -26.43 -23.34 11.47
C VAL A 160 -26.76 -22.32 12.59
N THR A 161 -25.79 -21.91 13.40
CA THR A 161 -25.92 -20.89 14.45
C THR A 161 -26.08 -19.45 13.95
N HIS A 162 -25.83 -19.16 12.67
CA HIS A 162 -26.03 -17.83 12.09
C HIS A 162 -27.43 -17.60 11.50
N TRP A 163 -28.30 -18.61 11.55
CA TRP A 163 -29.65 -18.55 11.03
C TRP A 163 -30.61 -17.96 12.07
N GLY A 164 -31.70 -17.33 11.61
CA GLY A 164 -32.76 -16.88 12.51
C GLY A 164 -33.41 -18.06 13.23
N SER A 165 -33.89 -17.86 14.45
CA SER A 165 -34.59 -18.92 15.18
C SER A 165 -35.82 -19.37 14.39
N GLY A 166 -35.83 -20.64 13.98
CA GLY A 166 -36.87 -21.23 13.13
C GLY A 166 -36.50 -21.40 11.66
N GLU A 167 -35.32 -20.94 11.21
CA GLU A 167 -34.87 -21.10 9.81
C GLU A 167 -33.75 -22.15 9.64
N PRO A 168 -33.61 -22.77 8.45
CA PRO A 168 -34.55 -22.75 7.32
C PRO A 168 -35.73 -23.73 7.55
N ASN A 169 -36.97 -23.33 7.25
CA ASN A 169 -38.15 -24.21 7.43
C ASN A 169 -39.05 -24.43 6.20
N ASN A 170 -38.86 -23.69 5.10
CA ASN A 170 -39.64 -23.83 3.86
C ASN A 170 -41.18 -23.77 4.04
N LEU A 171 -41.69 -23.07 5.06
CA LEU A 171 -43.13 -22.95 5.33
C LEU A 171 -43.76 -21.79 4.54
N GLY A 172 -43.97 -22.00 3.24
CA GLY A 172 -44.76 -21.11 2.40
C GLY A 172 -46.22 -21.04 2.85
N LEU A 173 -46.59 -19.96 3.56
CA LEU A 173 -47.99 -19.62 3.86
C LEU A 173 -48.42 -18.36 3.11
N ASN A 174 -49.56 -18.50 2.43
CA ASN A 174 -50.11 -17.55 1.46
C ASN A 174 -50.18 -16.11 1.98
N GLY A 175 -49.64 -15.15 1.24
CA GLY A 175 -50.02 -13.74 1.43
C GLY A 175 -48.98 -12.64 1.25
N PHE A 176 -47.74 -12.90 0.83
CA PHE A 176 -46.82 -11.85 0.32
C PHE A 176 -45.65 -12.49 -0.44
N GLN A 177 -45.39 -12.11 -1.70
CA GLN A 177 -44.17 -12.52 -2.40
C GLN A 177 -42.95 -11.77 -1.83
N ARG A 178 -42.23 -12.35 -0.87
CA ARG A 178 -40.94 -11.82 -0.38
C ARG A 178 -40.02 -12.90 0.18
N LYS A 179 -38.72 -12.71 -0.09
CA LYS A 179 -37.53 -13.38 0.47
C LYS A 179 -37.42 -14.89 0.20
N LYS A 180 -36.78 -15.22 -0.92
CA LYS A 180 -36.03 -16.47 -1.07
C LYS A 180 -34.80 -16.44 -0.15
N ASP A 181 -34.80 -17.36 0.80
CA ASP A 181 -33.69 -18.27 1.05
C ASP A 181 -32.40 -17.63 1.63
N THR A 182 -32.59 -17.19 2.88
CA THR A 182 -31.68 -16.74 3.93
C THR A 182 -30.21 -17.19 3.84
N VAL A 183 -29.29 -16.23 4.00
CA VAL A 183 -28.12 -16.37 4.91
C VAL A 183 -28.01 -15.07 5.72
N SER A 184 -27.96 -15.22 7.05
CA SER A 184 -27.63 -14.22 8.09
C SER A 184 -27.70 -12.71 7.78
N ARG A 185 -28.81 -12.24 7.21
CA ARG A 185 -29.32 -10.84 7.20
C ARG A 185 -28.24 -9.74 7.24
N VAL A 186 -27.30 -9.81 6.32
CA VAL A 186 -26.58 -8.66 5.78
C VAL A 186 -27.01 -8.54 4.34
N ASP A 187 -28.22 -8.08 4.17
CA ASP A 187 -28.69 -7.71 2.86
C ASP A 187 -27.85 -6.40 2.47
N LYS A 188 -27.00 -6.31 1.38
CA LYS A 188 -26.31 -5.08 0.77
C LYS A 188 -24.88 -4.83 1.28
N ALA A 189 -23.91 -5.47 0.60
CA ALA A 189 -22.73 -4.81 0.06
C ALA A 189 -22.43 -5.22 -1.41
N CYS A 190 -22.01 -4.28 -2.28
CA CYS A 190 -20.87 -4.58 -3.16
C CYS A 190 -19.58 -4.38 -2.35
#